data_AF-A0A3M8C733-F1
#
_entry.id   AF-A0A3M8C733-F1
#
_cell.length_a   1.000
_cell.length_b   1.000
_cell.length_c   1.000
_cell.angle_alpha   90.00
_cell.angle_beta   90.00
_cell.angle_gamma   90.00
#
_symmetry.space_group_name_H-M   'P 1'
#
loop_
_entity.id
_entity.type
_entity.pdbx_description
1 polymer ?
#
loop_
_entity_poly.entity_id
_entity_poly.type
_entity_poly.pdbx_seq_one_letter_code
_entity_poly.pdbx_strand_id
1 'polypeptide(L)'
;MPNRLNQIIHSYVPTGLLLWLGFWFLPYYDQAERIILFAAFVVVPLTLYRVFESLKNTPVLFLKILISLIPIGAISLAVSFALSPGPIAGALAIPWSLVTFVIAAMGVGLLVKNFPHFGDVSRAIGFMYISVGGIWLAAYQFGSSLLGFEGLIMLLTVNHFHYAGFVVPVLFGFLHDSLERKSFSGLTVVLGGITPILIALGMTYSPILEWLSVVTFALSLILYSVLVFTCVIPKATRWTKGFHLLSSGVIWLTMALAVLYGFGEWTGQSTISISTMIVFHGWGNAVLFCFIGVLAWHATLMDQATAGIPFSRIQGTGRIGADVFTKLEVLDREPEEKPTGLIDDMQDYQSQSLDLERFDQDIIDFYEKTDDFELYVTPYWSKAFTYPAKVYKCGSQWLEQMNFPLEAESIEQQVKSVILPIQDSKDGRQNIRAWVRTYNQTQKTIYAALYSTHVTGRTRYMNIAFPLPYSQMTSILNLRNGSDETLVLTSWPSEGKSGDQGVYLVLNQKAIRLPINETITVWKDPDSPKGKIEARHDMWLFGMKFLTLDYHISKKSQVVDS
;
A
#
# COMPACT_ATOMS: atom_id res chain seq x y z
N MET A 1 -15.25 -6.41 0.39
CA MET A 1 -14.33 -5.57 1.17
C MET A 1 -13.62 -4.56 0.26
N PRO A 2 -13.93 -3.26 0.37
CA PRO A 2 -13.27 -2.19 -0.37
C PRO A 2 -11.74 -2.18 -0.22
N ASN A 3 -11.23 -2.50 0.97
CA ASN A 3 -9.79 -2.56 1.27
C ASN A 3 -9.03 -3.53 0.35
N ARG A 4 -9.63 -4.69 0.08
CA ARG A 4 -9.08 -5.69 -0.85
C ARG A 4 -8.99 -5.14 -2.28
N LEU A 5 -10.04 -4.47 -2.74
CA LEU A 5 -10.07 -3.86 -4.07
C LEU A 5 -9.04 -2.73 -4.19
N ASN A 6 -8.88 -1.90 -3.16
CA ASN A 6 -7.87 -0.84 -3.16
C ASN A 6 -6.44 -1.39 -3.31
N GLN A 7 -6.14 -2.53 -2.68
CA GLN A 7 -4.84 -3.19 -2.87
C GLN A 7 -4.59 -3.69 -4.29
N ILE A 8 -5.63 -3.98 -5.07
CA ILE A 8 -5.46 -4.32 -6.49
C ILE A 8 -4.95 -3.11 -7.25
N ILE A 9 -5.44 -1.90 -6.96
CA ILE A 9 -4.92 -0.66 -7.56
C ILE A 9 -3.45 -0.45 -7.16
N HIS A 10 -3.07 -0.78 -5.92
CA HIS A 10 -1.67 -0.73 -5.50
C HIS A 10 -0.75 -1.62 -6.37
N SER A 11 -1.23 -2.77 -6.85
CA SER A 11 -0.45 -3.64 -7.75
C SER A 11 -0.05 -2.99 -9.07
N TYR A 12 -0.80 -1.98 -9.52
CA TYR A 12 -0.56 -1.28 -10.77
C TYR A 12 0.70 -0.42 -10.71
N VAL A 13 1.12 0.00 -9.51
CA VAL A 13 2.29 0.86 -9.34
C VAL A 13 3.60 0.13 -9.71
N PRO A 14 3.98 -1.00 -9.07
CA PRO A 14 5.22 -1.68 -9.44
C PRO A 14 5.16 -2.28 -10.85
N THR A 15 4.01 -2.83 -11.26
CA THR A 15 3.85 -3.41 -12.60
C THR A 15 3.90 -2.33 -13.68
N GLY A 16 3.21 -1.21 -13.48
CA GLY A 16 3.20 -0.06 -14.38
C GLY A 16 4.56 0.62 -14.46
N LEU A 17 5.31 0.71 -13.35
CA LEU A 17 6.67 1.26 -13.36
C LEU A 17 7.60 0.41 -14.23
N LEU A 18 7.52 -0.93 -14.13
CA LEU A 18 8.30 -1.83 -14.98
C LEU A 18 7.94 -1.70 -16.46
N LEU A 19 6.63 -1.65 -16.78
CA LEU A 19 6.16 -1.45 -18.16
C LEU A 19 6.62 -0.11 -18.73
N TRP A 20 6.47 0.96 -17.95
CA TRP A 20 6.88 2.30 -18.35
C TRP A 20 8.40 2.41 -18.55
N LEU A 21 9.21 1.79 -17.67
CA LEU A 21 10.65 1.67 -17.88
C LEU A 21 10.97 0.91 -19.18
N GLY A 22 10.18 -0.12 -19.51
CA GLY A 22 10.29 -0.83 -20.79
C GLY A 22 10.07 0.07 -22.01
N PHE A 23 9.18 1.06 -21.94
CA PHE A 23 8.94 2.00 -23.04
C PHE A 23 10.14 2.91 -23.35
N TRP A 24 11.12 3.04 -22.46
CA TRP A 24 12.36 3.76 -22.75
C TRP A 24 13.19 3.12 -23.87
N PHE A 25 13.01 1.82 -24.11
CA PHE A 25 13.66 1.12 -25.22
C PHE A 25 12.91 1.24 -26.55
N LEU A 26 11.73 1.89 -26.56
CA LEU A 26 10.95 2.14 -27.76
C LEU A 26 11.20 3.58 -28.23
N PRO A 27 11.70 3.81 -29.46
CA PRO A 27 12.07 5.15 -29.94
C PRO A 27 10.87 6.02 -30.33
N TYR A 28 9.65 5.49 -30.28
CA TYR A 28 8.44 6.15 -30.79
C TYR A 28 7.93 7.31 -29.92
N TYR A 29 8.21 7.29 -28.61
CA TYR A 29 7.64 8.26 -27.70
C TYR A 29 8.53 9.47 -27.46
N ASP A 30 7.95 10.66 -27.55
CA ASP A 30 8.64 11.90 -27.17
C ASP A 30 8.69 12.09 -25.64
N GLN A 31 9.31 13.19 -25.20
CA GLN A 31 9.45 13.47 -23.76
C GLN A 31 8.11 13.79 -23.08
N ALA A 32 7.21 14.52 -23.76
CA ALA A 32 5.92 14.91 -23.19
C ALA A 32 5.01 13.69 -23.03
N GLU A 33 4.95 12.82 -24.04
CA GLU A 33 4.22 11.56 -24.02
C GLU A 33 4.74 10.61 -22.95
N ARG A 34 6.07 10.49 -22.79
CA ARG A 34 6.67 9.67 -21.71
C ARG A 34 6.26 10.13 -20.33
N ILE A 35 6.15 11.43 -20.11
CA ILE A 35 5.67 12.00 -18.84
C ILE A 35 4.17 11.67 -18.66
N ILE A 36 3.33 11.77 -19.69
CA ILE A 36 1.91 11.37 -19.61
C ILE A 36 1.77 9.86 -19.32
N LEU A 37 2.56 9.02 -20.00
CA LEU A 37 2.57 7.58 -19.74
C LEU A 37 3.07 7.26 -18.33
N PHE A 38 4.01 8.03 -17.78
CA PHE A 38 4.43 7.89 -16.39
C PHE A 38 3.27 8.18 -15.43
N ALA A 39 2.48 9.23 -15.72
CA ALA A 39 1.27 9.52 -14.97
C ALA A 39 0.28 8.35 -15.06
N ALA A 40 0.04 7.84 -16.26
CA ALA A 40 -0.98 6.83 -16.51
C ALA A 40 -0.66 5.47 -15.85
N PHE A 41 0.59 5.02 -15.96
CA PHE A 41 1.01 3.73 -15.44
C PHE A 41 1.37 3.75 -13.95
N VAL A 42 1.83 4.89 -13.40
CA VAL A 42 2.45 4.92 -12.07
C VAL A 42 1.81 5.94 -11.15
N VAL A 43 1.83 7.23 -11.53
CA VAL A 43 1.53 8.31 -10.58
C VAL A 43 0.03 8.38 -10.26
N VAL A 44 -0.84 8.21 -11.25
CA VAL A 44 -2.30 8.22 -11.04
C VAL A 44 -2.73 7.03 -10.17
N PRO A 45 -2.36 5.76 -10.47
CA PRO A 45 -2.68 4.63 -9.60
C PRO A 45 -2.16 4.78 -8.16
N LEU A 46 -0.91 5.26 -7.99
CA LEU A 46 -0.32 5.48 -6.67
C LEU A 46 -1.09 6.54 -5.87
N THR A 47 -1.45 7.65 -6.53
CA THR A 47 -2.19 8.75 -5.91
C THR A 47 -3.59 8.29 -5.50
N LEU A 48 -4.29 7.56 -6.39
CA LEU A 48 -5.61 6.99 -6.10
C LEU A 48 -5.56 6.02 -4.92
N TYR A 49 -4.62 5.07 -4.94
CA TYR A 49 -4.45 4.11 -3.85
C TYR A 49 -4.31 4.83 -2.50
N ARG A 50 -3.45 5.86 -2.44
CA ARG A 50 -3.17 6.59 -1.21
C ARG A 50 -4.35 7.43 -0.74
N VAL A 51 -5.10 8.06 -1.66
CA VAL A 51 -6.33 8.77 -1.31
C VAL A 51 -7.38 7.77 -0.79
N PHE A 52 -7.62 6.67 -1.48
CA PHE A 52 -8.61 5.67 -1.06
C PHE A 52 -8.29 5.01 0.28
N GLU A 53 -7.02 4.82 0.59
CA GLU A 53 -6.59 4.31 1.88
C GLU A 53 -6.84 5.33 3.02
N SER A 54 -6.92 6.63 2.71
CA SER A 54 -7.26 7.67 3.69
C SER A 54 -8.77 7.88 3.87
N LEU A 55 -9.59 7.46 2.91
CA LEU A 55 -11.05 7.61 2.99
C LEU A 55 -11.67 6.56 3.91
N LYS A 56 -12.57 6.98 4.79
CA LYS A 56 -13.33 6.05 5.66
C LYS A 56 -14.20 5.07 4.85
N ASN A 57 -14.79 5.54 3.75
CA ASN A 57 -15.73 4.79 2.93
C ASN A 57 -15.54 5.12 1.45
N THR A 58 -14.82 4.25 0.74
CA THR A 58 -14.67 4.34 -0.72
C THR A 58 -15.77 3.52 -1.39
N PRO A 59 -16.56 4.08 -2.33
CA PRO A 59 -17.64 3.33 -2.95
C PRO A 59 -17.09 2.19 -3.82
N VAL A 60 -17.54 0.97 -3.55
CA VAL A 60 -17.07 -0.27 -4.20
C VAL A 60 -17.24 -0.23 -5.72
N LEU A 61 -18.31 0.39 -6.21
CA LEU A 61 -18.58 0.51 -7.64
C LEU A 61 -17.45 1.24 -8.38
N PHE A 62 -17.00 2.39 -7.85
CA PHE A 62 -15.90 3.15 -8.44
C PHE A 62 -14.59 2.36 -8.44
N LEU A 63 -14.28 1.65 -7.35
CA LEU A 63 -13.08 0.79 -7.29
C LEU A 63 -13.12 -0.30 -8.37
N LYS A 64 -14.24 -0.99 -8.55
CA LYS A 64 -14.37 -2.03 -9.59
C LYS A 64 -14.20 -1.48 -11.01
N ILE A 65 -14.79 -0.32 -11.27
CA ILE A 65 -14.67 0.37 -12.56
C ILE A 65 -13.20 0.75 -12.81
N LEU A 66 -12.55 1.41 -11.84
CA LEU A 66 -11.14 1.84 -11.98
C LEU A 66 -10.17 0.67 -12.09
N ILE A 67 -10.36 -0.40 -11.31
CA ILE A 67 -9.56 -1.63 -11.42
C ILE A 67 -9.58 -2.16 -12.84
N SER A 68 -10.75 -2.13 -13.50
CA SER A 68 -10.87 -2.63 -14.87
C SER A 68 -10.32 -1.63 -15.90
N LEU A 69 -10.66 -0.35 -15.75
CA LEU A 69 -10.37 0.67 -16.77
C LEU A 69 -8.93 1.19 -16.76
N ILE A 70 -8.27 1.31 -15.60
CA ILE A 70 -6.89 1.83 -15.53
C ILE A 70 -5.91 1.07 -16.43
N PRO A 71 -5.77 -0.27 -16.32
CA PRO A 71 -4.82 -1.00 -17.17
C PRO A 71 -5.19 -0.93 -18.65
N ILE A 72 -6.48 -1.01 -18.98
CA ILE A 72 -6.98 -0.88 -20.36
C ILE A 72 -6.65 0.51 -20.91
N GLY A 73 -6.94 1.55 -20.14
CA GLY A 73 -6.70 2.95 -20.49
C GLY A 73 -5.22 3.24 -20.70
N ALA A 74 -4.36 2.83 -19.77
CA ALA A 74 -2.93 3.08 -19.84
C ALA A 74 -2.27 2.36 -21.03
N ILE A 75 -2.62 1.08 -21.26
CA ILE A 75 -2.10 0.31 -22.41
C ILE A 75 -2.62 0.88 -23.73
N SER A 76 -3.92 1.15 -23.82
CA SER A 76 -4.54 1.74 -25.02
C SER A 76 -3.93 3.11 -25.35
N LEU A 77 -3.62 3.91 -24.33
CA LEU A 77 -2.93 5.19 -24.50
C LEU A 77 -1.51 5.04 -25.02
N ALA A 78 -0.73 4.07 -24.52
CA ALA A 78 0.60 3.79 -25.07
C ALA A 78 0.53 3.44 -26.56
N VAL A 79 -0.43 2.60 -26.96
CA VAL A 79 -0.67 2.29 -28.38
C VAL A 79 -1.12 3.52 -29.17
N SER A 80 -1.98 4.37 -28.56
CA SER A 80 -2.43 5.63 -29.16
C SER A 80 -1.25 6.55 -29.51
N PHE A 81 -0.30 6.75 -28.60
CA PHE A 81 0.89 7.59 -28.85
C PHE A 81 1.88 6.98 -29.84
N ALA A 82 1.84 5.67 -30.06
CA ALA A 82 2.63 5.04 -31.13
C ALA A 82 2.09 5.33 -32.55
N LEU A 83 0.92 5.96 -32.66
CA LEU A 83 0.26 6.32 -33.92
C LEU A 83 0.25 7.84 -34.10
N SER A 84 0.26 8.30 -35.35
CA SER A 84 0.01 9.70 -35.66
C SER A 84 -1.42 10.10 -35.27
N PRO A 85 -1.65 11.35 -34.80
CA PRO A 85 -2.99 11.84 -34.48
C PRO A 85 -3.99 11.65 -35.62
N GLY A 86 -5.18 11.17 -35.30
CA GLY A 86 -6.25 10.84 -36.22
C GLY A 86 -7.34 9.98 -35.58
N PRO A 87 -8.35 9.51 -36.34
CA PRO A 87 -9.51 8.82 -35.77
C PRO A 87 -9.17 7.57 -34.93
N ILE A 88 -8.19 6.79 -35.37
CA ILE A 88 -7.76 5.56 -34.68
C ILE A 88 -7.01 5.89 -33.39
N ALA A 89 -6.02 6.79 -33.46
CA ALA A 89 -5.27 7.24 -32.29
C ALA A 89 -6.21 7.87 -31.24
N GLY A 90 -7.12 8.74 -31.67
CA GLY A 90 -8.14 9.35 -30.82
C GLY A 90 -9.05 8.31 -30.17
N ALA A 91 -9.55 7.34 -30.93
CA ALA A 91 -10.36 6.25 -30.37
C ALA A 91 -9.62 5.43 -29.30
N LEU A 92 -8.32 5.18 -29.50
CA LEU A 92 -7.46 4.50 -28.53
C LEU A 92 -7.13 5.36 -27.30
N ALA A 93 -7.27 6.69 -27.36
CA ALA A 93 -7.10 7.57 -26.21
C ALA A 93 -8.35 7.63 -25.31
N ILE A 94 -9.55 7.38 -25.87
CA ILE A 94 -10.84 7.44 -25.14
C ILE A 94 -10.84 6.62 -23.85
N PRO A 95 -10.35 5.36 -23.81
CA PRO A 95 -10.33 4.58 -22.57
C PRO A 95 -9.60 5.28 -21.41
N TRP A 96 -8.48 5.97 -21.68
CA TRP A 96 -7.81 6.76 -20.64
C TRP A 96 -8.60 8.02 -20.27
N SER A 97 -9.17 8.73 -21.25
CA SER A 97 -10.06 9.86 -20.95
C SER A 97 -11.24 9.42 -20.07
N LEU A 98 -11.83 8.23 -20.29
CA LEU A 98 -12.87 7.68 -19.44
C LEU A 98 -12.38 7.42 -18.00
N VAL A 99 -11.15 6.93 -17.80
CA VAL A 99 -10.54 6.83 -16.46
C VAL A 99 -10.55 8.19 -15.77
N THR A 100 -10.12 9.25 -16.47
CA THR A 100 -10.10 10.61 -15.89
C THR A 100 -11.49 11.11 -15.50
N PHE A 101 -12.54 10.80 -16.29
CA PHE A 101 -13.92 11.16 -15.96
C PHE A 101 -14.48 10.38 -14.77
N VAL A 102 -14.15 9.09 -14.64
CA VAL A 102 -14.54 8.30 -13.47
C VAL A 102 -13.90 8.85 -12.19
N ILE A 103 -12.62 9.24 -12.26
CA ILE A 103 -11.93 9.90 -11.14
C ILE A 103 -12.62 11.24 -10.81
N ALA A 104 -12.96 12.06 -11.80
CA ALA A 104 -13.65 13.33 -11.60
C ALA A 104 -15.04 13.19 -10.99
N ALA A 105 -15.86 12.23 -11.45
CA ALA A 105 -17.17 11.95 -10.88
C ALA A 105 -17.09 11.56 -9.39
N MET A 106 -16.03 10.82 -9.03
CA MET A 106 -15.76 10.47 -7.65
C MET A 106 -15.25 11.67 -6.84
N GLY A 107 -14.50 12.59 -7.45
CA GLY A 107 -14.15 13.89 -6.87
C GLY A 107 -15.38 14.72 -6.51
N VAL A 108 -16.38 14.78 -7.38
CA VAL A 108 -17.68 15.41 -7.09
C VAL A 108 -18.36 14.73 -5.89
N GLY A 109 -18.40 13.39 -5.87
CA GLY A 109 -18.96 12.64 -4.75
C GLY A 109 -18.24 12.90 -3.42
N LEU A 110 -16.91 13.01 -3.45
CA LEU A 110 -16.09 13.35 -2.29
C LEU A 110 -16.39 14.76 -1.77
N LEU A 111 -16.50 15.74 -2.69
CA LEU A 111 -16.82 17.12 -2.35
C LEU A 111 -18.19 17.22 -1.69
N VAL A 112 -19.23 16.61 -2.28
CA VAL A 112 -20.61 16.65 -1.75
C VAL A 112 -20.70 16.01 -0.37
N LYS A 113 -20.00 14.89 -0.14
CA LYS A 113 -20.11 14.12 1.09
C LYS A 113 -19.31 14.69 2.26
N ASN A 114 -18.14 15.27 1.98
CA ASN A 114 -17.17 15.61 3.01
C ASN A 114 -16.97 17.13 3.19
N PHE A 115 -17.65 17.98 2.42
CA PHE A 115 -17.64 19.43 2.66
C PHE A 115 -18.15 19.76 4.08
N PRO A 116 -17.52 20.68 4.84
CA PRO A 116 -16.43 21.58 4.45
C PRO A 116 -15.01 21.09 4.87
N HIS A 117 -14.72 19.79 4.95
CA HIS A 117 -13.37 19.33 5.31
C HIS A 117 -12.33 19.70 4.22
N PHE A 118 -11.53 20.74 4.45
CA PHE A 118 -10.65 21.37 3.45
C PHE A 118 -9.64 20.39 2.81
N GLY A 119 -9.13 19.41 3.56
CA GLY A 119 -8.24 18.38 3.00
C GLY A 119 -8.93 17.53 1.94
N ASP A 120 -10.20 17.19 2.16
CA ASP A 120 -11.00 16.42 1.19
C ASP A 120 -11.47 17.28 0.03
N VAL A 121 -11.79 18.56 0.28
CA VAL A 121 -12.07 19.54 -0.79
C VAL A 121 -10.87 19.65 -1.73
N SER A 122 -9.65 19.71 -1.20
CA SER A 122 -8.43 19.80 -2.01
C SER A 122 -8.22 18.55 -2.89
N ARG A 123 -8.39 17.35 -2.31
CA ARG A 123 -8.34 16.08 -3.07
C ARG A 123 -9.43 16.01 -4.13
N ALA A 124 -10.64 16.45 -3.81
CA ALA A 124 -11.77 16.48 -4.73
C ALA A 124 -11.51 17.41 -5.92
N ILE A 125 -10.94 18.60 -5.69
CA ILE A 125 -10.49 19.51 -6.75
C ILE A 125 -9.50 18.81 -7.67
N GLY A 126 -8.48 18.14 -7.10
CA GLY A 126 -7.52 17.36 -7.87
C GLY A 126 -8.17 16.31 -8.76
N PHE A 127 -9.11 15.56 -8.19
CA PHE A 127 -9.86 14.53 -8.92
C PHE A 127 -10.72 15.11 -10.05
N MET A 128 -11.32 16.29 -9.88
CA MET A 128 -12.08 16.94 -10.94
C MET A 128 -11.17 17.44 -12.07
N TYR A 129 -10.02 18.04 -11.74
CA TYR A 129 -9.10 18.61 -12.72
C TYR A 129 -8.44 17.62 -13.67
N ILE A 130 -8.25 16.36 -13.26
CA ILE A 130 -7.68 15.36 -14.18
C ILE A 130 -8.52 15.16 -15.45
N SER A 131 -9.84 15.41 -15.39
CA SER A 131 -10.74 15.30 -16.55
C SER A 131 -10.42 16.32 -17.65
N VAL A 132 -9.90 17.50 -17.30
CA VAL A 132 -9.43 18.48 -18.29
C VAL A 132 -8.26 17.90 -19.09
N GLY A 133 -7.33 17.21 -18.41
CA GLY A 133 -6.25 16.48 -19.07
C GLY A 133 -6.77 15.39 -20.01
N GLY A 134 -7.82 14.65 -19.61
CA GLY A 134 -8.46 13.64 -20.45
C GLY A 134 -9.15 14.21 -21.70
N ILE A 135 -9.79 15.38 -21.59
CA ILE A 135 -10.42 16.08 -22.72
C ILE A 135 -9.35 16.55 -23.72
N TRP A 136 -8.30 17.21 -23.24
CA TRP A 136 -7.21 17.69 -24.09
C TRP A 136 -6.47 16.54 -24.79
N LEU A 137 -6.26 15.43 -24.08
CA LEU A 137 -5.62 14.26 -24.63
C LEU A 137 -6.43 13.66 -25.80
N ALA A 138 -7.74 13.50 -25.60
CA ALA A 138 -8.61 12.98 -26.67
C ALA A 138 -8.61 13.93 -27.87
N ALA A 139 -8.78 15.24 -27.65
CA ALA A 139 -8.76 16.23 -28.72
C ALA A 139 -7.44 16.21 -29.52
N TYR A 140 -6.30 16.19 -28.82
CA TYR A 140 -4.98 16.08 -29.44
C TYR A 140 -4.86 14.82 -30.30
N GLN A 141 -5.23 13.65 -29.76
CA GLN A 141 -5.10 12.38 -30.49
C GLN A 141 -6.11 12.22 -31.62
N PHE A 142 -7.23 12.94 -31.62
CA PHE A 142 -8.11 13.06 -32.79
C PHE A 142 -7.58 13.99 -33.87
N GLY A 143 -6.51 14.74 -33.61
CA GLY A 143 -5.99 15.77 -34.51
C GLY A 143 -6.84 17.05 -34.52
N SER A 144 -7.65 17.27 -33.48
CA SER A 144 -8.56 18.41 -33.36
C SER A 144 -7.96 19.50 -32.48
N SER A 145 -7.95 20.75 -32.97
CA SER A 145 -7.67 21.93 -32.14
C SER A 145 -8.73 22.09 -31.05
N LEU A 146 -8.34 22.54 -29.86
CA LEU A 146 -9.27 22.82 -28.77
C LEU A 146 -9.01 24.22 -28.20
N LEU A 147 -10.03 25.08 -28.19
CA LEU A 147 -9.93 26.48 -27.72
C LEU A 147 -8.77 27.27 -28.38
N GLY A 148 -8.43 26.94 -29.63
CA GLY A 148 -7.32 27.58 -30.36
C GLY A 148 -5.92 27.01 -30.07
N PHE A 149 -5.81 26.00 -29.20
CA PHE A 149 -4.55 25.30 -28.95
C PHE A 149 -4.37 24.12 -29.90
N GLU A 150 -3.13 23.93 -30.36
CA GLU A 150 -2.71 22.86 -31.28
C GLU A 150 -1.31 22.32 -30.90
N GLY A 151 -0.98 21.14 -31.42
CA GLY A 151 0.37 20.57 -31.34
C GLY A 151 0.86 20.31 -29.91
N LEU A 152 2.16 20.53 -29.69
CA LEU A 152 2.84 20.21 -28.43
C LEU A 152 2.22 20.91 -27.21
N ILE A 153 1.67 22.12 -27.38
CA ILE A 153 1.07 22.86 -26.26
C ILE A 153 -0.10 22.07 -25.64
N MET A 154 -0.89 21.36 -26.46
CA MET A 154 -1.97 20.52 -25.94
C MET A 154 -1.43 19.38 -25.06
N LEU A 155 -0.36 18.70 -25.47
CA LEU A 155 0.27 17.65 -24.65
C LEU A 155 0.87 18.21 -23.36
N LEU A 156 1.42 19.42 -23.39
CA LEU A 156 1.87 20.10 -22.18
C LEU A 156 0.68 20.39 -21.25
N THR A 157 -0.48 20.80 -21.77
CA THR A 157 -1.71 20.95 -20.97
C THR A 157 -2.13 19.63 -20.33
N VAL A 158 -2.08 18.51 -21.08
CA VAL A 158 -2.36 17.17 -20.52
C VAL A 158 -1.43 16.89 -19.34
N ASN A 159 -0.13 17.14 -19.48
CA ASN A 159 0.83 16.99 -18.39
C ASN A 159 0.47 17.87 -17.18
N HIS A 160 0.20 19.16 -17.38
CA HIS A 160 -0.15 20.06 -16.27
C HIS A 160 -1.37 19.57 -15.51
N PHE A 161 -2.44 19.11 -16.19
CA PHE A 161 -3.63 18.63 -15.49
C PHE A 161 -3.47 17.25 -14.83
N HIS A 162 -2.54 16.40 -15.27
CA HIS A 162 -2.21 15.15 -14.59
C HIS A 162 -1.30 15.34 -13.36
N TYR A 163 -0.49 16.41 -13.33
CA TYR A 163 0.45 16.67 -12.23
C TYR A 163 0.03 17.86 -11.37
N ALA A 164 0.10 19.08 -11.92
CA ALA A 164 -0.30 20.31 -11.23
C ALA A 164 -1.81 20.38 -10.94
N GLY A 165 -2.65 19.86 -11.84
CA GLY A 165 -4.09 19.82 -11.67
C GLY A 165 -4.55 18.70 -10.75
N PHE A 166 -3.93 17.52 -10.79
CA PHE A 166 -4.39 16.33 -10.06
C PHE A 166 -3.56 16.01 -8.81
N VAL A 167 -2.25 15.80 -8.95
CA VAL A 167 -1.39 15.37 -7.83
C VAL A 167 -1.21 16.49 -6.81
N VAL A 168 -0.94 17.73 -7.25
CA VAL A 168 -0.63 18.84 -6.34
C VAL A 168 -1.76 19.13 -5.35
N PRO A 169 -3.05 19.24 -5.75
CA PRO A 169 -4.14 19.40 -4.79
C PRO A 169 -4.26 18.21 -3.82
N VAL A 170 -3.96 16.99 -4.27
CA VAL A 170 -3.92 15.83 -3.36
C VAL A 170 -2.81 15.98 -2.31
N LEU A 171 -1.62 16.45 -2.70
CA LEU A 171 -0.53 16.74 -1.76
C LEU A 171 -0.90 17.85 -0.77
N PHE A 172 -1.60 18.90 -1.23
CA PHE A 172 -2.10 19.97 -0.36
C PHE A 172 -3.12 19.45 0.64
N GLY A 173 -3.98 18.51 0.23
CA GLY A 173 -4.90 17.82 1.13
C GLY A 173 -4.18 17.00 2.21
N PHE A 174 -3.12 16.24 1.87
CA PHE A 174 -2.32 15.53 2.86
C PHE A 174 -1.58 16.47 3.82
N LEU A 175 -0.98 17.54 3.30
CA LEU A 175 -0.34 18.55 4.13
C LEU A 175 -1.37 19.15 5.09
N HIS A 176 -2.51 19.60 4.57
CA HIS A 176 -3.56 20.20 5.37
C HIS A 176 -3.96 19.29 6.51
N ASP A 177 -4.23 18.01 6.27
CA ASP A 177 -4.64 17.05 7.30
C ASP A 177 -3.55 16.80 8.35
N SER A 178 -2.27 16.85 7.96
CA SER A 178 -1.13 16.58 8.85
C SER A 178 -0.80 17.70 9.84
N LEU A 179 -1.20 18.95 9.59
CA LEU A 179 -0.83 20.09 10.42
C LEU A 179 -1.86 20.37 11.52
N GLU A 180 -1.42 20.82 12.70
CA GLU A 180 -2.34 21.29 13.74
C GLU A 180 -2.92 22.68 13.40
N ARG A 181 -2.05 23.62 12.98
CA ARG A 181 -2.45 24.97 12.56
C ARG A 181 -2.81 24.98 11.08
N LYS A 182 -4.09 25.09 10.78
CA LYS A 182 -4.63 24.90 9.43
C LYS A 182 -4.62 26.15 8.53
N SER A 183 -4.40 27.36 9.06
CA SER A 183 -4.55 28.62 8.29
C SER A 183 -3.68 28.69 7.03
N PHE A 184 -2.36 28.55 7.17
CA PHE A 184 -1.42 28.59 6.04
C PHE A 184 -1.63 27.43 5.06
N SER A 185 -1.91 26.23 5.55
CA SER A 185 -2.26 25.10 4.67
C SER A 185 -3.59 25.32 3.94
N GLY A 186 -4.57 25.97 4.57
CA GLY A 186 -5.82 26.36 3.92
C GLY A 186 -5.58 27.34 2.77
N LEU A 187 -4.63 28.27 2.92
CA LEU A 187 -4.22 29.16 1.84
C LEU A 187 -3.62 28.38 0.66
N THR A 188 -2.80 27.36 0.91
CA THR A 188 -2.29 26.49 -0.17
C THR A 188 -3.42 25.77 -0.91
N VAL A 189 -4.45 25.30 -0.19
CA VAL A 189 -5.62 24.65 -0.80
C VAL A 189 -6.42 25.62 -1.67
N VAL A 190 -6.69 26.84 -1.18
CA VAL A 190 -7.49 27.83 -1.90
C VAL A 190 -6.76 28.36 -3.12
N LEU A 191 -5.53 28.85 -2.96
CA LEU A 191 -4.73 29.38 -4.06
C LEU A 191 -4.39 28.27 -5.06
N GLY A 192 -3.88 27.14 -4.57
CA GLY A 192 -3.57 25.97 -5.38
C GLY A 192 -4.75 25.40 -6.15
N GLY A 193 -5.95 25.48 -5.56
CA GLY A 193 -7.18 25.03 -6.18
C GLY A 193 -7.65 25.95 -7.30
N ILE A 194 -7.66 27.27 -7.10
CA ILE A 194 -8.22 28.20 -8.11
C ILE A 194 -7.25 28.47 -9.27
N THR A 195 -5.94 28.47 -9.01
CA THR A 195 -4.96 28.97 -9.96
C THR A 195 -4.81 28.15 -11.24
N PRO A 196 -4.93 26.81 -11.29
CA PRO A 196 -4.90 26.07 -12.56
C PRO A 196 -5.93 26.55 -13.59
N ILE A 197 -7.14 26.93 -13.15
CA ILE A 197 -8.16 27.53 -14.04
C ILE A 197 -7.71 28.93 -14.48
N LEU A 198 -7.18 29.75 -13.57
CA LEU A 198 -6.72 31.10 -13.91
C LEU A 198 -5.54 31.07 -14.90
N ILE A 199 -4.63 30.11 -14.78
CA ILE A 199 -3.56 29.88 -15.75
C ILE A 199 -4.16 29.53 -17.11
N ALA A 200 -5.11 28.60 -17.18
CA ALA A 200 -5.75 28.23 -18.44
C ALA A 200 -6.47 29.42 -19.10
N LEU A 201 -7.17 30.25 -18.31
CA LEU A 201 -7.79 31.49 -18.79
C LEU A 201 -6.75 32.52 -19.25
N GLY A 202 -5.64 32.65 -18.52
CA GLY A 202 -4.52 33.51 -18.88
C GLY A 202 -3.90 33.13 -20.22
N MET A 203 -3.57 31.85 -20.40
CA MET A 203 -3.02 31.32 -21.66
C MET A 203 -3.94 31.57 -22.85
N THR A 204 -5.26 31.61 -22.63
CA THR A 204 -6.25 31.80 -23.70
C THR A 204 -6.48 33.27 -24.03
N TYR A 205 -6.48 34.15 -23.02
CA TYR A 205 -7.01 35.52 -23.18
C TYR A 205 -6.06 36.65 -22.78
N SER A 206 -5.04 36.41 -21.94
CA SER A 206 -4.22 37.48 -21.38
C SER A 206 -2.87 36.98 -20.81
N PRO A 207 -1.74 37.29 -21.47
CA PRO A 207 -0.40 36.92 -20.98
C PRO A 207 -0.06 37.47 -19.59
N ILE A 208 -0.57 38.65 -19.23
CA ILE A 208 -0.36 39.20 -17.89
C ILE A 208 -1.16 38.43 -16.83
N LEU A 209 -2.38 38.00 -17.15
CA LEU A 209 -3.17 37.14 -16.26
C LEU A 209 -2.50 35.79 -16.10
N GLU A 210 -1.95 35.23 -17.19
CA GLU A 210 -1.17 33.99 -17.14
C GLU A 210 0.01 34.13 -16.17
N TRP A 211 0.84 35.16 -16.35
CA TRP A 211 2.01 35.37 -15.50
C TRP A 211 1.66 35.57 -14.03
N LEU A 212 0.68 36.42 -13.71
CA LEU A 212 0.21 36.62 -12.32
C LEU A 212 -0.35 35.34 -11.71
N SER A 213 -1.02 34.51 -12.51
CA SER A 213 -1.52 33.21 -12.09
C SER A 213 -0.36 32.25 -11.83
N VAL A 214 0.64 32.17 -12.71
CA VAL A 214 1.86 31.37 -12.51
C VAL A 214 2.60 31.78 -11.24
N VAL A 215 2.76 33.09 -10.99
CA VAL A 215 3.37 33.60 -9.75
C VAL A 215 2.56 33.18 -8.52
N THR A 216 1.23 33.29 -8.57
CA THR A 216 0.35 32.88 -7.46
C THR A 216 0.47 31.37 -7.19
N PHE A 217 0.51 30.54 -8.24
CA PHE A 217 0.68 29.10 -8.10
C PHE A 217 2.05 28.75 -7.52
N ALA A 218 3.11 29.39 -8.03
CA ALA A 218 4.47 29.23 -7.54
C ALA A 218 4.58 29.55 -6.05
N LEU A 219 4.00 30.68 -5.61
CA LEU A 219 3.98 31.06 -4.20
C LEU A 219 3.20 30.04 -3.34
N SER A 220 2.10 29.48 -3.84
CA SER A 220 1.35 28.44 -3.13
C SER A 220 2.18 27.15 -2.94
N LEU A 221 2.97 26.76 -3.95
CA LEU A 221 3.86 25.61 -3.90
C LEU A 221 5.10 25.84 -3.03
N ILE A 222 5.66 27.05 -3.06
CA ILE A 222 6.72 27.47 -2.15
C ILE A 222 6.21 27.44 -0.70
N LEU A 223 5.00 27.94 -0.44
CA LEU A 223 4.39 27.87 0.89
C LEU A 223 4.18 26.41 1.33
N TYR A 224 3.69 25.53 0.46
CA TYR A 224 3.64 24.09 0.72
C TYR A 224 5.01 23.53 1.09
N SER A 225 6.04 23.85 0.30
CA SER A 225 7.41 23.41 0.59
C SER A 225 7.87 23.89 1.96
N VAL A 226 7.70 25.17 2.28
CA VAL A 226 8.10 25.75 3.57
C VAL A 226 7.41 25.03 4.73
N LEU A 227 6.10 24.77 4.62
CA LEU A 227 5.34 24.03 5.63
C LEU A 227 5.84 22.58 5.77
N VAL A 228 6.18 21.89 4.68
CA VAL A 228 6.79 20.55 4.74
C VAL A 228 8.14 20.60 5.46
N PHE A 229 9.02 21.55 5.11
CA PHE A 229 10.33 21.71 5.75
C PHE A 229 10.25 22.04 7.24
N THR A 230 9.29 22.87 7.63
CA THR A 230 9.20 23.40 9.00
C THR A 230 8.34 22.53 9.93
N CYS A 231 7.33 21.83 9.41
CA CYS A 231 6.36 21.10 10.23
C CYS A 231 6.39 19.58 10.04
N VAL A 232 6.72 19.08 8.84
CA VAL A 232 6.64 17.64 8.52
C VAL A 232 8.00 16.97 8.65
N ILE A 233 9.03 17.50 7.98
CA ILE A 233 10.39 16.94 7.99
C ILE A 233 11.00 16.77 9.40
N PRO A 234 10.82 17.71 10.36
CA PRO A 234 11.39 17.55 11.70
C PRO A 234 10.81 16.36 12.48
N LYS A 235 9.60 15.92 12.14
CA LYS A 235 8.90 14.79 12.76
C LYS A 235 9.06 13.48 11.98
N ALA A 236 9.65 13.52 10.78
CA ALA A 236 9.74 12.38 9.89
C ALA A 236 10.89 11.42 10.25
N THR A 237 10.73 10.15 9.92
CA THR A 237 11.82 9.16 10.02
C THR A 237 12.90 9.41 8.97
N ARG A 238 14.08 8.77 9.08
CA ARG A 238 15.24 9.04 8.20
C ARG A 238 14.92 8.92 6.72
N TRP A 239 14.25 7.84 6.29
CA TRP A 239 13.93 7.62 4.88
C TRP A 239 12.79 8.53 4.41
N THR A 240 11.73 8.68 5.20
CA THR A 240 10.61 9.61 4.93
C THR A 240 11.09 11.05 4.79
N LYS A 241 12.06 11.46 5.63
CA LYS A 241 12.74 12.75 5.54
C LYS A 241 13.46 12.92 4.20
N GLY A 242 14.16 11.88 3.72
CA GLY A 242 14.82 11.90 2.42
C GLY A 242 13.85 12.17 1.27
N PHE A 243 12.70 11.49 1.25
CA PHE A 243 11.67 11.72 0.23
C PHE A 243 11.10 13.14 0.28
N HIS A 244 10.76 13.66 1.46
CA HIS A 244 10.27 15.03 1.60
C HIS A 244 11.31 16.10 1.24
N LEU A 245 12.59 15.89 1.59
CA LEU A 245 13.68 16.80 1.22
C LEU A 245 13.82 16.89 -0.30
N LEU A 246 13.83 15.75 -0.98
CA LEU A 246 13.93 15.70 -2.43
C LEU A 246 12.70 16.32 -3.12
N SER A 247 11.50 15.93 -2.68
CA SER A 247 10.25 16.36 -3.29
C SER A 247 9.95 17.84 -3.06
N SER A 248 10.09 18.34 -1.83
CA SER A 248 9.82 19.75 -1.55
C SER A 248 10.99 20.65 -1.97
N GLY A 249 12.22 20.14 -1.96
CA GLY A 249 13.40 20.90 -2.37
C GLY A 249 13.38 21.27 -3.86
N VAL A 250 12.96 20.35 -4.74
CA VAL A 250 12.98 20.60 -6.20
C VAL A 250 12.02 21.73 -6.61
N ILE A 251 10.95 21.96 -5.85
CA ILE A 251 9.92 22.98 -6.11
C ILE A 251 10.54 24.37 -6.26
N TRP A 252 11.54 24.70 -5.45
CA TRP A 252 12.19 26.03 -5.48
C TRP A 252 12.79 26.32 -6.84
N LEU A 253 13.48 25.34 -7.42
CA LEU A 253 14.07 25.45 -8.74
C LEU A 253 13.00 25.44 -9.84
N THR A 254 12.06 24.49 -9.79
CA THR A 254 11.07 24.36 -10.87
C THR A 254 10.09 25.53 -10.92
N MET A 255 9.75 26.12 -9.78
CA MET A 255 8.89 27.31 -9.71
C MET A 255 9.62 28.58 -10.13
N ALA A 256 10.92 28.73 -9.79
CA ALA A 256 11.72 29.82 -10.31
C ALA A 256 11.78 29.79 -11.86
N LEU A 257 11.98 28.60 -12.44
CA LEU A 257 11.93 28.43 -13.90
C LEU A 257 10.56 28.81 -14.49
N ALA A 258 9.46 28.39 -13.86
CA ALA A 258 8.11 28.70 -14.32
C ALA A 258 7.81 30.21 -14.32
N VAL A 259 8.20 30.91 -13.24
CA VAL A 259 8.03 32.36 -13.13
C VAL A 259 8.87 33.11 -14.16
N LEU A 260 10.12 32.70 -14.38
CA LEU A 260 11.00 33.30 -15.39
C LEU A 260 10.48 33.07 -16.80
N TYR A 261 10.01 31.85 -17.10
CA TYR A 261 9.40 31.52 -18.39
C TYR A 261 8.16 32.39 -18.65
N GLY A 262 7.20 32.42 -17.71
CA GLY A 262 5.99 33.22 -17.86
C GLY A 262 6.27 34.73 -17.97
N PHE A 263 7.31 35.22 -17.29
CA PHE A 263 7.75 36.61 -17.43
C PHE A 263 8.31 36.89 -18.83
N GLY A 264 9.08 35.96 -19.40
CA GLY A 264 9.58 36.03 -20.76
C GLY A 264 8.46 36.06 -21.80
N GLU A 265 7.44 35.20 -21.64
CA GLU A 265 6.25 35.20 -22.52
C GLU A 265 5.48 36.51 -22.43
N TRP A 266 5.24 37.04 -21.22
CA TRP A 266 4.55 38.31 -21.05
C TRP A 266 5.30 39.49 -21.67
N THR A 267 6.63 39.53 -21.53
CA THR A 267 7.47 40.62 -22.07
C THR A 267 7.88 40.43 -23.54
N GLY A 268 7.56 39.27 -24.13
CA GLY A 268 8.01 38.89 -25.48
C GLY A 268 9.51 38.59 -25.58
N GLN A 269 10.20 38.40 -24.46
CA GLN A 269 11.65 38.10 -24.38
C GLN A 269 11.88 36.71 -23.77
N SER A 270 11.34 35.68 -24.42
CA SER A 270 11.46 34.30 -23.94
C SER A 270 12.92 33.82 -24.02
N THR A 271 13.57 33.66 -22.86
CA THR A 271 14.97 33.23 -22.74
C THR A 271 15.12 31.73 -22.49
N ILE A 272 14.03 31.05 -22.12
CA ILE A 272 14.01 29.62 -21.77
C ILE A 272 13.23 28.87 -22.83
N SER A 273 13.89 27.93 -23.52
CA SER A 273 13.23 27.11 -24.53
C SER A 273 12.20 26.15 -23.92
N ILE A 274 11.19 25.78 -24.70
CA ILE A 274 10.21 24.75 -24.33
C ILE A 274 10.90 23.41 -24.01
N SER A 275 11.95 23.05 -24.76
CA SER A 275 12.72 21.82 -24.50
C SER A 275 13.40 21.86 -23.12
N THR A 276 13.98 22.99 -22.74
CA THR A 276 14.55 23.21 -21.40
C THR A 276 13.48 23.10 -20.31
N MET A 277 12.29 23.67 -20.55
CA MET A 277 11.16 23.56 -19.63
C MET A 277 10.71 22.11 -19.45
N ILE A 278 10.60 21.32 -20.52
CA ILE A 278 10.22 19.90 -20.43
C ILE A 278 11.25 19.13 -19.58
N VAL A 279 12.54 19.35 -19.80
CA VAL A 279 13.61 18.64 -19.10
C VAL A 279 13.67 18.99 -17.62
N PHE A 280 13.80 20.28 -17.28
CA PHE A 280 14.04 20.66 -15.89
C PHE A 280 12.77 20.88 -15.08
N HIS A 281 11.78 21.56 -15.66
CA HIS A 281 10.49 21.79 -15.00
C HIS A 281 9.57 20.58 -15.12
N GLY A 282 9.41 20.02 -16.33
CA GLY A 282 8.52 18.87 -16.60
C GLY A 282 8.92 17.62 -15.82
N TRP A 283 10.09 17.02 -16.12
CA TRP A 283 10.57 15.83 -15.40
C TRP A 283 10.85 16.09 -13.92
N GLY A 284 11.40 17.26 -13.58
CA GLY A 284 11.61 17.66 -12.19
C GLY A 284 10.30 17.63 -11.39
N ASN A 285 9.21 18.16 -11.95
CA ASN A 285 7.91 18.12 -11.28
C ASN A 285 7.25 16.73 -11.34
N ALA A 286 7.37 16.00 -12.45
CA ALA A 286 6.72 14.71 -12.61
C ALA A 286 7.30 13.63 -11.69
N VAL A 287 8.64 13.50 -11.67
CA VAL A 287 9.34 12.46 -10.91
C VAL A 287 9.69 12.97 -9.52
N LEU A 288 10.47 14.05 -9.41
CA LEU A 288 11.03 14.47 -8.13
C LEU A 288 9.97 15.12 -7.23
N PHE A 289 9.08 15.96 -7.76
CA PHE A 289 8.04 16.57 -6.92
C PHE A 289 6.85 15.64 -6.72
N CYS A 290 6.15 15.24 -7.80
CA CYS A 290 4.87 14.54 -7.70
C CYS A 290 5.01 13.08 -7.29
N PHE A 291 5.77 12.26 -8.03
CA PHE A 291 5.92 10.84 -7.71
C PHE A 291 6.59 10.62 -6.34
N ILE A 292 7.77 11.22 -6.11
CA ILE A 292 8.44 11.12 -4.81
C ILE A 292 7.62 11.81 -3.71
N GLY A 293 6.88 12.89 -4.00
CA GLY A 293 5.99 13.54 -3.03
C GLY A 293 4.86 12.63 -2.55
N VAL A 294 4.19 11.92 -3.47
CA VAL A 294 3.17 10.93 -3.09
C VAL A 294 3.79 9.79 -2.29
N LEU A 295 4.99 9.31 -2.65
CA LEU A 295 5.73 8.33 -1.85
C LEU A 295 6.12 8.87 -0.47
N ALA A 296 6.49 10.14 -0.36
CA ALA A 296 6.82 10.79 0.91
C ALA A 296 5.60 10.81 1.84
N TRP A 297 4.43 11.14 1.32
CA TRP A 297 3.17 11.09 2.08
C TRP A 297 2.72 9.67 2.39
N HIS A 298 2.92 8.72 1.48
CA HIS A 298 2.71 7.30 1.75
C HIS A 298 3.56 6.81 2.93
N ALA A 299 4.85 7.10 2.91
CA ALA A 299 5.77 6.77 3.99
C ALA A 299 5.42 7.49 5.30
N THR A 300 5.01 8.76 5.24
CA THR A 300 4.60 9.54 6.42
C THR A 300 3.40 8.93 7.12
N LEU A 301 2.36 8.58 6.35
CA LEU A 301 1.14 7.97 6.90
C LEU A 301 1.39 6.56 7.43
N MET A 302 2.28 5.81 6.78
CA MET A 302 2.71 4.50 7.24
C MET A 302 3.53 4.58 8.55
N ASP A 303 4.47 5.52 8.65
CA ASP A 303 5.23 5.78 9.88
C ASP A 303 4.29 6.12 11.04
N GLN A 304 3.26 6.94 10.80
CA GLN A 304 2.25 7.28 11.80
C GLN A 304 1.41 6.07 12.20
N ALA A 305 0.96 5.26 11.24
CA ALA A 305 0.15 4.07 11.48
C ALA A 305 0.89 2.96 12.24
N THR A 306 2.23 2.96 12.20
CA THR A 306 3.06 1.91 12.81
C THR A 306 3.77 2.35 14.08
N ALA A 307 3.77 3.64 14.43
CA ALA A 307 4.54 4.19 15.55
C ALA A 307 4.18 3.59 16.92
N GLY A 308 2.92 3.21 17.13
CA GLY A 308 2.43 2.65 18.40
C GLY A 308 2.47 1.12 18.49
N ILE A 309 2.85 0.43 17.42
CA ILE A 309 2.78 -1.03 17.35
C ILE A 309 4.05 -1.63 17.96
N PRO A 310 3.95 -2.54 18.94
CA PRO A 310 5.12 -3.22 19.47
C PRO A 310 5.60 -4.31 18.51
N PHE A 311 6.77 -4.11 17.90
CA PHE A 311 7.42 -5.09 17.04
C PHE A 311 8.56 -5.80 17.78
N SER A 312 8.72 -7.11 17.54
CA SER A 312 9.86 -7.87 18.04
C SER A 312 11.20 -7.21 17.68
N ARG A 313 12.15 -7.25 18.59
CA ARG A 313 13.55 -6.86 18.35
C ARG A 313 14.38 -8.02 17.80
N ILE A 314 13.84 -9.23 17.81
CA ILE A 314 14.53 -10.44 17.35
C ILE A 314 14.46 -10.48 15.82
N GLN A 315 15.63 -10.51 15.20
CA GLN A 315 15.82 -10.60 13.76
C GLN A 315 16.79 -11.75 13.46
N GLY A 316 16.62 -12.39 12.31
CA GLY A 316 17.57 -13.40 11.85
C GLY A 316 18.84 -12.75 11.29
N THR A 317 19.90 -13.53 11.15
CA THR A 317 21.19 -13.07 10.55
C THR A 317 21.56 -13.83 9.28
N GLY A 318 20.77 -14.84 8.90
CA GLY A 318 21.03 -15.72 7.76
C GLY A 318 19.93 -16.77 7.62
N ARG A 319 20.30 -18.03 7.33
CA ARG A 319 19.35 -19.16 7.40
C ARG A 319 18.75 -19.22 8.80
N ILE A 320 17.42 -19.31 8.86
CA ILE A 320 16.67 -19.31 10.12
C ILE A 320 16.82 -20.69 10.76
N GLY A 321 16.19 -21.72 10.16
CA GLY A 321 16.30 -23.08 10.68
C GLY A 321 15.68 -23.26 12.07
N ALA A 322 15.77 -24.48 12.60
CA ALA A 322 15.06 -24.88 13.82
C ALA A 322 15.72 -24.33 15.10
N ASP A 323 17.03 -24.05 15.00
CA ASP A 323 17.89 -23.63 16.10
C ASP A 323 18.09 -22.10 16.14
N VAL A 324 17.33 -21.33 15.36
CA VAL A 324 17.46 -19.86 15.29
C VAL A 324 17.45 -19.20 16.67
N PHE A 325 16.53 -19.59 17.55
CA PHE A 325 16.38 -18.98 18.86
C PHE A 325 17.50 -19.37 19.83
N THR A 326 18.08 -20.55 19.65
CA THR A 326 19.28 -20.97 20.37
C THR A 326 20.49 -20.17 19.90
N LYS A 327 20.69 -20.04 18.58
CA LYS A 327 21.79 -19.28 17.97
C LYS A 327 21.77 -17.80 18.32
N LEU A 328 20.57 -17.22 18.43
CA LEU A 328 20.39 -15.82 18.82
C LEU A 328 20.48 -15.60 20.34
N GLU A 329 20.64 -16.68 21.13
CA GLU A 329 20.73 -16.63 22.59
C GLU A 329 19.52 -15.90 23.24
N VAL A 330 18.32 -16.18 22.73
CA VAL A 330 17.07 -15.55 23.19
C VAL A 330 16.13 -16.50 23.95
N LEU A 331 16.49 -17.78 24.03
CA LEU A 331 15.74 -18.76 24.82
C LEU A 331 15.79 -18.41 26.31
N ASP A 332 14.65 -18.53 26.98
CA ASP A 332 14.64 -18.53 28.43
C ASP A 332 14.98 -19.94 28.93
N ARG A 333 16.06 -20.06 29.71
CA ARG A 333 16.57 -21.35 30.19
C ARG A 333 15.94 -21.78 31.50
N GLU A 334 15.38 -20.83 32.25
CA GLU A 334 14.78 -21.05 33.57
C GLU A 334 13.46 -20.29 33.64
N PRO A 335 12.48 -20.61 32.77
CA PRO A 335 11.19 -19.93 32.79
C PRO A 335 10.45 -20.27 34.08
N GLU A 336 9.75 -19.29 34.66
CA GLU A 336 8.87 -19.51 35.81
C GLU A 336 7.79 -20.55 35.49
N GLU A 337 7.20 -20.46 34.29
CA GLU A 337 6.26 -21.43 33.74
C GLU A 337 6.58 -21.68 32.26
N LYS A 338 6.59 -22.95 31.85
CA LYS A 338 6.85 -23.31 30.46
C LYS A 338 5.57 -23.06 29.63
N PRO A 339 5.62 -22.25 28.56
CA PRO A 339 4.47 -22.05 27.69
C PRO A 339 4.12 -23.37 26.97
N THR A 340 2.82 -23.67 26.90
CA THR A 340 2.30 -24.89 26.26
C THR A 340 1.52 -24.61 24.97
N GLY A 341 1.21 -23.35 24.67
CA GLY A 341 0.49 -22.93 23.47
C GLY A 341 0.94 -21.60 22.88
N LEU A 342 0.15 -21.10 21.93
CA LEU A 342 0.38 -19.83 21.24
C LEU A 342 0.04 -18.61 22.11
N ILE A 343 -0.85 -18.79 23.08
CA ILE A 343 -1.29 -17.79 24.04
C ILE A 343 -1.45 -18.44 25.42
N ASP A 344 -1.50 -17.62 26.47
CA ASP A 344 -1.66 -18.11 27.85
C ASP A 344 -3.13 -18.37 28.20
N ASP A 345 -4.02 -17.45 27.80
CA ASP A 345 -5.46 -17.52 28.06
C ASP A 345 -6.22 -16.91 26.86
N MET A 346 -7.17 -17.63 26.29
CA MET A 346 -7.99 -17.12 25.18
C MET A 346 -9.00 -16.08 25.65
N GLN A 347 -9.42 -16.11 26.92
CA GLN A 347 -10.37 -15.19 27.53
C GLN A 347 -9.91 -13.72 27.45
N ASP A 348 -8.60 -13.50 27.38
CA ASP A 348 -7.97 -12.20 27.17
C ASP A 348 -8.43 -11.49 25.88
N TYR A 349 -8.91 -12.25 24.89
CA TYR A 349 -9.43 -11.75 23.62
C TYR A 349 -10.95 -11.50 23.61
N GLN A 350 -11.67 -11.86 24.68
CA GLN A 350 -13.10 -11.61 24.81
C GLN A 350 -13.40 -10.13 24.58
N SER A 351 -14.30 -9.84 23.65
CA SER A 351 -14.61 -8.47 23.24
C SER A 351 -15.98 -8.39 22.59
N GLN A 352 -16.42 -7.18 22.23
CA GLN A 352 -17.67 -7.01 21.48
C GLN A 352 -17.69 -7.73 20.12
N SER A 353 -16.53 -8.04 19.55
CA SER A 353 -16.39 -8.75 18.28
C SER A 353 -16.04 -10.23 18.44
N LEU A 354 -15.71 -10.68 19.65
CA LEU A 354 -15.32 -12.04 19.95
C LEU A 354 -16.00 -12.51 21.23
N ASP A 355 -16.98 -13.38 21.06
CA ASP A 355 -17.64 -14.11 22.14
C ASP A 355 -17.20 -15.57 22.13
N LEU A 356 -16.46 -15.96 23.17
CA LEU A 356 -15.83 -17.27 23.29
C LEU A 356 -16.80 -18.37 23.71
N GLU A 357 -17.94 -18.03 24.33
CA GLU A 357 -18.98 -19.01 24.70
C GLU A 357 -19.59 -19.72 23.48
N ARG A 358 -19.36 -19.18 22.29
CA ARG A 358 -19.84 -19.71 21.01
C ARG A 358 -18.93 -20.75 20.38
N PHE A 359 -17.76 -21.03 20.97
CA PHE A 359 -16.79 -21.95 20.39
C PHE A 359 -16.67 -23.21 21.23
N ASP A 360 -16.43 -24.33 20.56
CA ASP A 360 -16.09 -25.57 21.24
C ASP A 360 -14.76 -25.44 22.00
N GLN A 361 -14.68 -26.03 23.19
CA GLN A 361 -13.51 -26.00 24.05
C GLN A 361 -12.24 -26.52 23.36
N ASP A 362 -12.36 -27.42 22.39
CA ASP A 362 -11.19 -27.92 21.65
C ASP A 362 -10.48 -26.79 20.88
N ILE A 363 -11.23 -25.80 20.35
CA ILE A 363 -10.63 -24.63 19.68
C ILE A 363 -9.81 -23.82 20.68
N ILE A 364 -10.34 -23.60 21.88
CA ILE A 364 -9.65 -22.87 22.96
C ILE A 364 -8.40 -23.64 23.40
N ASP A 365 -8.56 -24.94 23.68
CA ASP A 365 -7.47 -25.83 24.07
C ASP A 365 -6.35 -25.86 23.02
N PHE A 366 -6.66 -25.75 21.72
CA PHE A 366 -5.65 -25.69 20.67
C PHE A 366 -4.74 -24.45 20.77
N TYR A 367 -5.31 -23.27 21.09
CA TYR A 367 -4.51 -22.05 21.20
C TYR A 367 -3.72 -21.99 22.52
N GLU A 368 -4.28 -22.50 23.62
CA GLU A 368 -3.65 -22.49 24.94
C GLU A 368 -2.66 -23.64 25.14
N LYS A 369 -2.89 -24.80 24.49
CA LYS A 369 -2.11 -26.05 24.66
C LYS A 369 -1.68 -26.63 23.32
N THR A 370 -1.18 -25.79 22.42
CA THR A 370 -0.78 -26.16 21.05
C THR A 370 0.21 -27.32 20.99
N ASP A 371 1.05 -27.51 22.02
CA ASP A 371 1.96 -28.66 22.12
C ASP A 371 1.23 -30.02 22.14
N ASP A 372 -0.03 -30.07 22.59
CA ASP A 372 -0.87 -31.27 22.62
C ASP A 372 -1.47 -31.62 21.26
N PHE A 373 -1.30 -30.77 20.23
CA PHE A 373 -1.94 -30.95 18.94
C PHE A 373 -0.92 -31.19 17.81
N GLU A 374 -1.37 -31.92 16.80
CA GLU A 374 -0.71 -32.10 15.51
C GLU A 374 -1.51 -31.40 14.42
N LEU A 375 -0.81 -30.84 13.43
CA LEU A 375 -1.41 -30.12 12.32
C LEU A 375 -0.89 -30.68 11.00
N TYR A 376 -1.82 -31.04 10.13
CA TYR A 376 -1.56 -31.47 8.76
C TYR A 376 -2.06 -30.38 7.81
N VAL A 377 -1.28 -30.01 6.79
CA VAL A 377 -1.67 -28.94 5.87
C VAL A 377 -1.76 -29.39 4.41
N THR A 378 -2.84 -28.98 3.75
CA THR A 378 -3.05 -29.16 2.31
C THR A 378 -3.02 -27.80 1.61
N PRO A 379 -2.03 -27.53 0.73
CA PRO A 379 -1.91 -26.26 0.03
C PRO A 379 -2.67 -26.24 -1.30
N TYR A 380 -3.34 -25.12 -1.58
CA TYR A 380 -4.04 -24.83 -2.83
C TYR A 380 -3.53 -23.51 -3.40
N TRP A 381 -2.58 -23.59 -4.33
CA TRP A 381 -2.03 -22.44 -5.03
C TRP A 381 -2.95 -21.99 -6.17
N SER A 382 -3.21 -20.68 -6.27
CA SER A 382 -3.91 -20.11 -7.42
C SER A 382 -3.13 -20.34 -8.72
N LYS A 383 -3.83 -20.61 -9.83
CA LYS A 383 -3.21 -20.90 -11.14
C LYS A 383 -2.21 -19.84 -11.61
N ALA A 384 -2.53 -18.56 -11.39
CA ALA A 384 -1.65 -17.44 -11.74
C ALA A 384 -0.34 -17.40 -10.93
N PHE A 385 -0.28 -18.13 -9.82
CA PHE A 385 0.84 -18.14 -8.88
C PHE A 385 1.62 -19.46 -8.88
N THR A 386 1.28 -20.45 -9.72
CA THR A 386 1.95 -21.75 -9.74
C THR A 386 3.45 -21.65 -10.08
N TYR A 387 3.82 -20.83 -11.07
CA TYR A 387 5.24 -20.62 -11.41
C TYR A 387 5.98 -19.76 -10.36
N PRO A 388 5.45 -18.59 -9.94
CA PRO A 388 5.99 -17.86 -8.81
C PRO A 388 6.20 -18.71 -7.55
N ALA A 389 5.28 -19.64 -7.26
CA ALA A 389 5.36 -20.54 -6.11
C ALA A 389 6.58 -21.47 -6.18
N LYS A 390 6.95 -21.97 -7.37
CA LYS A 390 8.15 -22.80 -7.55
C LYS A 390 9.43 -22.03 -7.27
N VAL A 391 9.52 -20.79 -7.75
CA VAL A 391 10.66 -19.90 -7.49
C VAL A 391 10.74 -19.57 -6.00
N TYR A 392 9.60 -19.23 -5.40
CA TYR A 392 9.47 -19.00 -3.98
C TYR A 392 9.94 -20.20 -3.15
N LYS A 393 9.52 -21.43 -3.52
CA LYS A 393 9.86 -22.66 -2.79
C LYS A 393 11.37 -22.88 -2.72
N CYS A 394 12.09 -22.58 -3.80
CA CYS A 394 13.55 -22.67 -3.81
C CYS A 394 14.18 -21.72 -2.77
N GLY A 395 13.70 -20.48 -2.71
CA GLY A 395 14.17 -19.49 -1.73
C GLY A 395 13.77 -19.86 -0.29
N SER A 396 12.52 -20.26 -0.07
CA SER A 396 12.00 -20.59 1.25
C SER A 396 12.63 -21.85 1.85
N GLN A 397 12.99 -22.84 1.01
CA GLN A 397 13.71 -24.03 1.43
C GLN A 397 15.16 -23.73 1.84
N TRP A 398 15.81 -22.79 1.17
CA TRP A 398 17.16 -22.36 1.54
C TRP A 398 17.14 -21.53 2.82
N LEU A 399 16.15 -20.63 2.95
CA LEU A 399 16.01 -19.76 4.11
C LEU A 399 15.51 -20.51 5.36
N GLU A 400 14.74 -21.57 5.17
CA GLU A 400 14.04 -22.34 6.21
C GLU A 400 13.13 -21.49 7.09
N GLN A 401 12.36 -20.62 6.43
CA GLN A 401 11.35 -19.77 7.04
C GLN A 401 10.16 -19.61 6.09
N MET A 402 8.94 -19.67 6.62
CA MET A 402 7.70 -19.68 5.84
C MET A 402 7.78 -20.64 4.65
N ASN A 403 8.31 -21.84 4.84
CA ASN A 403 8.54 -22.81 3.79
C ASN A 403 7.26 -23.59 3.45
N PHE A 404 6.21 -22.88 2.99
CA PHE A 404 4.91 -23.48 2.71
C PHE A 404 5.00 -24.60 1.66
N PRO A 405 4.23 -25.69 1.82
CA PRO A 405 4.27 -26.81 0.88
C PRO A 405 3.67 -26.45 -0.49
N LEU A 406 4.15 -27.12 -1.54
CA LEU A 406 3.58 -27.02 -2.89
C LEU A 406 2.53 -28.12 -3.16
N GLU A 407 2.61 -29.22 -2.41
CA GLU A 407 1.76 -30.40 -2.51
C GLU A 407 1.22 -30.76 -1.11
N ALA A 408 0.13 -31.51 -1.04
CA ALA A 408 -0.47 -31.90 0.24
C ALA A 408 0.52 -32.65 1.13
N GLU A 409 0.57 -32.30 2.42
CA GLU A 409 1.33 -33.08 3.38
C GLU A 409 0.62 -34.44 3.58
N SER A 410 1.33 -35.53 3.32
CA SER A 410 0.83 -36.88 3.59
C SER A 410 0.86 -37.16 5.10
N ILE A 411 0.00 -38.06 5.60
CA ILE A 411 0.01 -38.54 7.00
C ILE A 411 1.41 -39.03 7.45
N GLU A 412 2.24 -39.51 6.52
CA GLU A 412 3.62 -39.96 6.76
C GLU A 412 4.64 -38.82 6.94
N GLN A 413 4.29 -37.59 6.58
CA GLN A 413 5.10 -36.38 6.79
C GLN A 413 4.78 -35.78 8.15
N GLN A 414 5.03 -36.53 9.21
CA GLN A 414 4.87 -36.02 10.57
C GLN A 414 5.68 -34.73 10.77
N VAL A 415 5.07 -33.71 11.36
CA VAL A 415 5.71 -32.42 11.65
C VAL A 415 5.99 -32.34 13.14
N LYS A 416 7.25 -32.23 13.53
CA LYS A 416 7.61 -31.91 14.92
C LYS A 416 7.30 -30.45 15.18
N SER A 417 6.36 -30.24 16.11
CA SER A 417 5.91 -28.96 16.64
C SER A 417 6.46 -28.79 18.05
N VAL A 418 7.11 -27.66 18.34
CA VAL A 418 7.65 -27.36 19.67
C VAL A 418 7.35 -25.90 20.03
N ILE A 419 6.78 -25.69 21.22
CA ILE A 419 6.72 -24.39 21.88
C ILE A 419 7.96 -24.21 22.76
N LEU A 420 8.64 -23.06 22.60
CA LEU A 420 9.86 -22.70 23.31
C LEU A 420 9.67 -21.39 24.09
N PRO A 421 10.13 -21.32 25.35
CA PRO A 421 10.12 -20.09 26.13
C PRO A 421 11.19 -19.11 25.61
N ILE A 422 10.84 -17.82 25.49
CA ILE A 422 11.71 -16.76 24.98
C ILE A 422 11.83 -15.66 26.05
N GLN A 423 13.00 -15.03 26.14
CA GLN A 423 13.21 -13.91 27.05
C GLN A 423 12.51 -12.64 26.54
N ASP A 424 11.51 -12.16 27.28
CA ASP A 424 10.80 -10.90 27.04
C ASP A 424 11.75 -9.70 26.85
N SER A 425 12.82 -9.62 27.66
CA SER A 425 13.79 -8.52 27.60
C SER A 425 14.54 -8.44 26.26
N LYS A 426 14.73 -9.58 25.58
CA LYS A 426 15.39 -9.68 24.27
C LYS A 426 14.43 -9.38 23.13
N ASP A 427 13.18 -9.82 23.23
CA ASP A 427 12.15 -9.55 22.22
C ASP A 427 11.62 -8.12 22.28
N GLY A 428 11.45 -7.57 23.49
CA GLY A 428 10.87 -6.26 23.75
C GLY A 428 9.35 -6.23 23.79
N ARG A 429 8.66 -7.35 23.49
CA ARG A 429 7.25 -7.58 23.82
C ARG A 429 7.14 -8.32 25.16
N GLN A 430 5.92 -8.52 25.64
CA GLN A 430 5.64 -9.22 26.90
C GLN A 430 5.02 -10.58 26.60
N ASN A 431 5.24 -11.54 27.51
CA ASN A 431 4.79 -12.90 27.38
C ASN A 431 5.10 -13.41 25.96
N ILE A 432 6.39 -13.54 25.63
CA ILE A 432 6.80 -14.07 24.33
C ILE A 432 7.02 -15.60 24.38
N ARG A 433 6.65 -16.28 23.30
CA ARG A 433 6.96 -17.70 23.07
C ARG A 433 7.32 -17.91 21.60
N ALA A 434 8.12 -18.93 21.33
CA ALA A 434 8.41 -19.35 19.97
C ALA A 434 7.64 -20.62 19.64
N TRP A 435 7.10 -20.68 18.42
CA TRP A 435 6.58 -21.88 17.80
C TRP A 435 7.47 -22.27 16.62
N VAL A 436 8.12 -23.43 16.75
CA VAL A 436 9.00 -23.98 15.71
C VAL A 436 8.40 -25.25 15.16
N ARG A 437 8.22 -25.30 13.84
CA ARG A 437 7.74 -26.49 13.12
C ARG A 437 8.79 -27.00 12.16
N THR A 438 9.05 -28.30 12.20
CA THR A 438 10.06 -28.99 11.37
C THR A 438 9.47 -30.24 10.76
N TYR A 439 9.83 -30.54 9.51
CA TYR A 439 9.49 -31.81 8.88
C TYR A 439 10.28 -32.95 9.52
N ASN A 440 9.64 -34.01 10.01
CA ASN A 440 10.37 -35.12 10.64
C ASN A 440 11.34 -35.81 9.67
N GLN A 441 10.93 -36.01 8.42
CA GLN A 441 11.75 -36.73 7.43
C GLN A 441 12.99 -35.94 7.01
N THR A 442 12.85 -34.63 6.78
CA THR A 442 13.95 -33.80 6.24
C THR A 442 14.68 -32.97 7.29
N GLN A 443 14.12 -32.90 8.51
CA GLN A 443 14.52 -32.00 9.61
C GLN A 443 14.58 -30.51 9.21
N LYS A 444 14.04 -30.14 8.04
CA LYS A 444 13.97 -28.76 7.59
C LYS A 444 12.86 -28.02 8.30
N THR A 445 13.12 -26.79 8.69
CA THR A 445 12.12 -25.92 9.31
C THR A 445 11.08 -25.47 8.30
N ILE A 446 9.82 -25.60 8.69
CA ILE A 446 8.67 -25.05 7.98
C ILE A 446 8.61 -23.56 8.31
N TYR A 447 8.50 -23.23 9.59
CA TYR A 447 8.64 -21.87 10.09
C TYR A 447 9.11 -21.86 11.55
N ALA A 448 9.69 -20.73 11.93
CA ALA A 448 9.99 -20.37 13.31
C ALA A 448 9.35 -19.01 13.57
N ALA A 449 8.40 -18.94 14.49
CA ALA A 449 7.58 -17.77 14.72
C ALA A 449 7.51 -17.42 16.21
N LEU A 450 7.41 -16.14 16.51
CA LEU A 450 7.43 -15.55 17.84
C LEU A 450 6.05 -14.95 18.15
N TYR A 451 5.29 -15.62 19.01
CA TYR A 451 3.91 -15.27 19.38
C TYR A 451 3.87 -14.45 20.65
N SER A 452 3.25 -13.28 20.56
CA SER A 452 2.89 -12.41 21.67
C SER A 452 1.54 -11.76 21.37
N THR A 453 1.05 -10.94 22.29
CA THR A 453 -0.17 -10.15 22.16
C THR A 453 0.11 -8.71 22.52
N HIS A 454 -0.68 -7.79 21.95
CA HIS A 454 -0.67 -6.39 22.39
C HIS A 454 -2.07 -5.80 22.33
N VAL A 455 -2.26 -4.68 23.03
CA VAL A 455 -3.52 -3.96 23.10
C VAL A 455 -3.33 -2.55 22.54
N THR A 456 -4.18 -2.18 21.59
CA THR A 456 -4.28 -0.81 21.09
C THR A 456 -5.73 -0.36 21.18
N GLY A 457 -5.97 0.70 21.95
CA GLY A 457 -7.33 1.15 22.27
C GLY A 457 -8.08 0.12 23.12
N ARG A 458 -9.13 -0.49 22.56
CA ARG A 458 -9.94 -1.55 23.21
C ARG A 458 -9.81 -2.92 22.53
N THR A 459 -8.85 -3.06 21.63
CA THR A 459 -8.69 -4.27 20.82
C THR A 459 -7.37 -4.92 21.16
N ARG A 460 -7.45 -6.21 21.52
CA ARG A 460 -6.29 -7.08 21.65
C ARG A 460 -5.98 -7.73 20.31
N TYR A 461 -4.72 -7.73 19.92
CA TYR A 461 -4.24 -8.31 18.67
C TYR A 461 -3.29 -9.46 18.96
N MET A 462 -3.36 -10.50 18.14
CA MET A 462 -2.32 -11.51 18.09
C MET A 462 -1.15 -10.98 17.24
N ASN A 463 0.06 -10.98 17.80
CA ASN A 463 1.24 -10.35 17.23
C ASN A 463 2.33 -11.40 17.00
N ILE A 464 2.51 -11.79 15.74
CA ILE A 464 3.31 -12.94 15.32
C ILE A 464 4.51 -12.44 14.53
N ALA A 465 5.72 -12.60 15.06
CA ALA A 465 6.95 -12.19 14.40
C ALA A 465 7.67 -13.40 13.78
N PHE A 466 8.04 -13.29 12.50
CA PHE A 466 8.82 -14.26 11.75
C PHE A 466 10.21 -13.67 11.51
N PRO A 467 11.26 -14.13 12.21
CA PRO A 467 12.62 -13.69 11.95
C PRO A 467 12.99 -13.91 10.49
N LEU A 468 13.57 -12.89 9.88
CA LEU A 468 14.12 -12.90 8.53
C LEU A 468 15.59 -12.43 8.58
N PRO A 469 16.40 -12.65 7.53
CA PRO A 469 17.77 -12.13 7.52
C PRO A 469 17.76 -10.59 7.65
N TYR A 470 18.43 -10.09 8.69
CA TYR A 470 18.59 -8.67 9.03
C TYR A 470 17.27 -7.89 9.16
N SER A 471 16.18 -8.60 9.44
CA SER A 471 14.82 -8.08 9.44
C SER A 471 13.88 -9.06 10.14
N GLN A 472 12.59 -8.74 10.15
CA GLN A 472 11.54 -9.70 10.46
C GLN A 472 10.28 -9.35 9.68
N MET A 473 9.40 -10.34 9.50
CA MET A 473 8.03 -10.10 9.06
C MET A 473 7.10 -10.26 10.25
N THR A 474 6.28 -9.27 10.56
CA THR A 474 5.29 -9.36 11.65
C THR A 474 3.90 -9.43 11.06
N SER A 475 3.12 -10.46 11.42
CA SER A 475 1.69 -10.51 11.18
C SER A 475 0.92 -10.14 12.43
N ILE A 476 -0.02 -9.20 12.29
CA ILE A 476 -0.89 -8.73 13.34
C ILE A 476 -2.31 -9.09 12.96
N LEU A 477 -2.96 -9.88 13.81
CA LEU A 477 -4.26 -10.46 13.55
C LEU A 477 -5.29 -9.98 14.58
N ASN A 478 -6.44 -9.56 14.09
CA ASN A 478 -7.62 -9.32 14.90
C ASN A 478 -8.48 -10.60 14.97
N LEU A 479 -8.92 -10.94 16.17
CA LEU A 479 -9.79 -12.09 16.43
C LEU A 479 -11.26 -11.63 16.50
N ARG A 480 -12.14 -12.38 15.83
CA ARG A 480 -13.60 -12.13 15.85
C ARG A 480 -14.40 -13.41 15.58
N ASN A 481 -15.68 -13.42 15.94
CA ASN A 481 -16.59 -14.45 15.46
C ASN A 481 -16.83 -14.32 13.94
N GLY A 482 -16.81 -15.45 13.24
CA GLY A 482 -17.28 -15.59 11.87
C GLY A 482 -18.75 -16.02 11.78
N SER A 483 -19.16 -16.48 10.61
CA SER A 483 -20.43 -17.22 10.45
C SER A 483 -20.31 -18.59 11.10
N ASP A 484 -21.43 -19.21 11.46
CA ASP A 484 -21.51 -20.64 11.84
C ASP A 484 -20.52 -21.07 12.93
N GLU A 485 -20.41 -20.28 14.01
CA GLU A 485 -19.56 -20.61 15.19
C GLU A 485 -18.07 -20.77 14.85
N THR A 486 -17.62 -20.11 13.79
CA THR A 486 -16.19 -20.10 13.41
C THR A 486 -15.41 -18.98 14.10
N LEU A 487 -14.18 -19.27 14.51
CA LEU A 487 -13.22 -18.29 14.98
C LEU A 487 -12.44 -17.73 13.78
N VAL A 488 -12.41 -16.41 13.61
CA VAL A 488 -11.72 -15.75 12.50
C VAL A 488 -10.58 -14.88 13.02
N LEU A 489 -9.36 -15.17 12.57
CA LEU A 489 -8.18 -14.33 12.75
C LEU A 489 -7.88 -13.65 11.42
N THR A 490 -7.78 -12.32 11.39
CA THR A 490 -7.58 -11.62 10.11
C THR A 490 -6.62 -10.45 10.22
N SER A 491 -5.76 -10.30 9.22
CA SER A 491 -4.90 -9.13 9.05
C SER A 491 -5.60 -8.02 8.26
N TRP A 492 -6.83 -8.26 7.77
CA TRP A 492 -7.58 -7.27 7.00
C TRP A 492 -8.11 -6.17 7.93
N PRO A 493 -8.04 -4.89 7.53
CA PRO A 493 -8.62 -3.83 8.32
C PRO A 493 -10.13 -4.02 8.42
N SER A 494 -10.66 -3.88 9.64
CA SER A 494 -12.12 -3.85 9.86
C SER A 494 -12.75 -2.65 9.15
N GLU A 495 -13.92 -2.84 8.53
CA GLU A 495 -14.58 -1.77 7.78
C GLU A 495 -14.89 -0.58 8.72
N GLY A 496 -14.44 0.61 8.33
CA GLY A 496 -14.68 1.86 9.08
C GLY A 496 -13.89 2.02 10.39
N LYS A 497 -13.03 1.08 10.78
CA LYS A 497 -12.18 1.17 11.98
C LYS A 497 -10.70 1.00 11.64
N SER A 498 -9.89 2.00 11.96
CA SER A 498 -8.43 1.88 11.96
C SER A 498 -8.00 0.92 13.06
N GLY A 499 -7.07 0.02 12.75
CA GLY A 499 -6.47 -0.91 13.72
C GLY A 499 -5.13 -1.42 13.21
N ASP A 500 -4.40 -2.11 14.08
CA ASP A 500 -3.00 -2.50 13.86
C ASP A 500 -2.85 -3.74 12.97
N GLN A 501 -3.96 -4.37 12.59
CA GLN A 501 -3.99 -5.58 11.80
C GLN A 501 -3.30 -5.42 10.43
N GLY A 502 -2.41 -6.36 10.12
CA GLY A 502 -1.65 -6.33 8.89
C GLY A 502 -0.36 -7.15 8.94
N VAL A 503 0.27 -7.26 7.78
CA VAL A 503 1.57 -7.90 7.61
C VAL A 503 2.61 -6.82 7.31
N TYR A 504 3.68 -6.79 8.11
CA TYR A 504 4.69 -5.75 8.11
C TYR A 504 6.07 -6.35 7.92
N LEU A 505 6.92 -5.72 7.12
CA LEU A 505 8.36 -5.97 7.14
C LEU A 505 9.00 -4.97 8.10
N VAL A 506 9.69 -5.45 9.13
CA VAL A 506 10.35 -4.59 10.12
C VAL A 506 11.86 -4.67 9.93
N LEU A 507 12.48 -3.51 9.69
CA LEU A 507 13.93 -3.34 9.63
C LEU A 507 14.33 -2.28 10.66
N ASN A 508 15.23 -2.62 11.59
CA ASN A 508 15.68 -1.69 12.63
C ASN A 508 14.53 -0.97 13.37
N GLN A 509 13.51 -1.72 13.80
CA GLN A 509 12.28 -1.21 14.44
C GLN A 509 11.45 -0.23 13.58
N LYS A 510 11.67 -0.18 12.27
CA LYS A 510 10.83 0.54 11.31
C LYS A 510 10.03 -0.45 10.49
N ALA A 511 8.72 -0.29 10.49
CA ALA A 511 7.80 -1.20 9.85
C ALA A 511 7.31 -0.65 8.51
N ILE A 512 7.31 -1.52 7.51
CA ILE A 512 6.75 -1.28 6.18
C ILE A 512 5.55 -2.19 6.04
N ARG A 513 4.34 -1.63 5.86
CA ARG A 513 3.14 -2.43 5.61
C ARG A 513 3.28 -3.09 4.24
N LEU A 514 3.37 -4.41 4.21
CA LEU A 514 3.43 -5.18 2.96
C LEU A 514 2.02 -5.27 2.35
N PRO A 515 1.90 -5.39 1.01
CA PRO A 515 0.62 -5.65 0.35
C PRO A 515 0.17 -7.11 0.52
N ILE A 516 0.48 -7.73 1.66
CA ILE A 516 0.12 -9.10 2.02
C ILE A 516 -0.98 -9.04 3.06
N ASN A 517 -1.97 -9.92 2.94
CA ASN A 517 -2.96 -10.13 3.98
C ASN A 517 -3.27 -11.61 4.14
N GLU A 518 -3.79 -11.94 5.30
CA GLU A 518 -4.22 -13.29 5.62
C GLU A 518 -5.49 -13.32 6.44
N THR A 519 -6.18 -14.45 6.40
CA THR A 519 -7.35 -14.76 7.22
C THR A 519 -7.36 -16.24 7.50
N ILE A 520 -7.39 -16.58 8.78
CA ILE A 520 -7.48 -17.94 9.28
C ILE A 520 -8.89 -18.08 9.86
N THR A 521 -9.66 -19.01 9.33
CA THR A 521 -10.98 -19.39 9.83
C THR A 521 -10.84 -20.76 10.47
N VAL A 522 -11.18 -20.88 11.75
CA VAL A 522 -11.06 -22.11 12.54
C VAL A 522 -12.46 -22.52 12.99
N TRP A 523 -12.77 -23.80 12.87
CA TRP A 523 -14.06 -24.35 13.28
C TRP A 523 -13.92 -25.79 13.71
N LYS A 524 -14.95 -26.30 14.38
CA LYS A 524 -15.07 -27.71 14.70
C LYS A 524 -16.37 -28.22 14.12
N ASP A 525 -16.29 -29.34 13.41
CA ASP A 525 -17.47 -30.05 12.95
C ASP A 525 -18.15 -30.70 14.18
N PRO A 526 -19.45 -30.44 14.46
CA PRO A 526 -20.15 -31.01 15.60
C PRO A 526 -20.11 -32.54 15.66
N ASP A 527 -20.04 -33.21 14.50
CA ASP A 527 -19.99 -34.67 14.41
C ASP A 527 -18.55 -35.22 14.55
N SER A 528 -17.55 -34.34 14.60
CA SER A 528 -16.15 -34.75 14.74
C SER A 528 -15.80 -35.17 16.17
N PRO A 529 -14.96 -36.22 16.34
CA PRO A 529 -14.45 -36.62 17.65
C PRO A 529 -13.79 -35.47 18.41
N LYS A 530 -13.84 -35.54 19.75
CA LYS A 530 -13.11 -34.61 20.63
C LYS A 530 -11.63 -34.56 20.27
N GLY A 531 -11.08 -33.34 20.24
CA GLY A 531 -9.72 -33.04 19.88
C GLY A 531 -9.48 -32.89 18.38
N LYS A 532 -10.52 -32.88 17.53
CA LYS A 532 -10.39 -32.59 16.10
C LYS A 532 -10.95 -31.22 15.76
N ILE A 533 -10.19 -30.44 15.01
CA ILE A 533 -10.50 -29.07 14.63
C ILE A 533 -10.04 -28.89 13.18
N GLU A 534 -10.77 -28.06 12.45
CA GLU A 534 -10.48 -27.71 11.08
C GLU A 534 -10.12 -26.23 10.99
N ALA A 535 -9.17 -25.88 10.11
CA ALA A 535 -8.89 -24.49 9.82
C ALA A 535 -8.59 -24.25 8.35
N ARG A 536 -8.99 -23.09 7.86
CA ARG A 536 -8.70 -22.62 6.51
C ARG A 536 -7.95 -21.30 6.60
N HIS A 537 -6.79 -21.24 5.98
CA HIS A 537 -5.95 -20.06 5.94
C HIS A 537 -5.83 -19.55 4.51
N ASP A 538 -6.45 -18.41 4.26
CA ASP A 538 -6.43 -17.73 2.98
C ASP A 538 -5.41 -16.59 3.00
N MET A 539 -4.58 -16.51 1.97
CA MET A 539 -3.55 -15.46 1.82
C MET A 539 -3.73 -14.67 0.52
N TRP A 540 -3.48 -13.37 0.60
CA TRP A 540 -3.59 -12.42 -0.50
C TRP A 540 -2.31 -11.61 -0.67
N LEU A 541 -1.97 -11.34 -1.93
CA LEU A 541 -0.91 -10.43 -2.34
C LEU A 541 -1.54 -9.39 -3.28
N PHE A 542 -1.43 -8.11 -2.94
CA PHE A 542 -2.13 -7.00 -3.59
C PHE A 542 -3.65 -7.24 -3.76
N GLY A 543 -4.29 -7.82 -2.74
CA GLY A 543 -5.72 -8.16 -2.78
C GLY A 543 -6.09 -9.34 -3.70
N MET A 544 -5.14 -9.93 -4.42
CA MET A 544 -5.34 -11.16 -5.20
C MET A 544 -5.02 -12.38 -4.33
N LYS A 545 -5.95 -13.35 -4.28
CA LYS A 545 -5.76 -14.56 -3.48
C LYS A 545 -4.73 -15.45 -4.18
N PHE A 546 -3.63 -15.79 -3.52
CA PHE A 546 -2.55 -16.57 -4.14
C PHE A 546 -2.41 -17.97 -3.55
N LEU A 547 -2.80 -18.16 -2.29
CA LEU A 547 -2.68 -19.43 -1.57
C LEU A 547 -3.85 -19.60 -0.60
N THR A 548 -4.38 -20.83 -0.55
CA THR A 548 -5.21 -21.33 0.56
C THR A 548 -4.49 -22.52 1.18
N LEU A 549 -4.47 -22.59 2.50
CA LEU A 549 -4.00 -23.75 3.25
C LEU A 549 -5.17 -24.29 4.07
N ASP A 550 -5.53 -25.55 3.86
CA ASP A 550 -6.51 -26.24 4.70
C ASP A 550 -5.73 -27.08 5.73
N TYR A 551 -6.07 -26.91 7.00
CA TYR A 551 -5.43 -27.55 8.14
C TYR A 551 -6.39 -28.52 8.82
N HIS A 552 -5.93 -29.75 8.99
CA HIS A 552 -6.55 -30.72 9.87
C HIS A 552 -5.75 -30.76 11.16
N ILE A 553 -6.40 -30.44 12.27
CA ILE A 553 -5.78 -30.32 13.59
C ILE A 553 -6.34 -31.43 14.48
N SER A 554 -5.46 -32.26 15.04
CA SER A 554 -5.85 -33.37 15.90
C SER A 554 -5.02 -33.41 17.16
N LYS A 555 -5.65 -33.62 18.32
CA LYS A 555 -4.96 -33.86 19.58
C LYS A 555 -4.10 -35.12 19.46
N LYS A 556 -2.85 -35.03 19.91
CA LYS A 556 -1.91 -36.15 19.94
C LYS A 556 -2.50 -37.28 20.76
N SER A 557 -2.45 -38.48 20.23
CA SER A 557 -2.77 -39.68 21.00
C SER A 557 -1.71 -39.82 22.09
N GLN A 558 -2.10 -39.82 23.36
CA GLN A 558 -1.18 -40.19 24.43
C GLN A 558 -0.73 -41.62 24.14
N VAL A 559 0.53 -41.79 23.74
CA VAL A 559 1.18 -43.10 23.83
C VAL A 559 1.26 -43.37 25.32
N VAL A 560 0.37 -44.26 25.80
CA VAL A 560 0.49 -44.84 27.13
C VAL A 560 1.74 -45.70 27.06
N ASP A 561 2.89 -45.13 27.42
CA ASP A 561 4.06 -45.92 27.76
C ASP A 561 3.64 -46.79 28.96
N SER A 562 3.51 -48.09 28.69
CA SER A 562 3.13 -49.13 29.65
C SER A 562 4.36 -49.80 30.23
#